data_AF-A0A967IIR3-F1
#
_entry.id   AF-A0A967IIR3-F1
#
_cell.length_a   1.000
_cell.length_b   1.000
_cell.length_c   1.000
_cell.angle_alpha   90.00
_cell.angle_beta   90.00
_cell.angle_gamma   90.00
#
_symmetry.space_group_name_H-M   'P 1'
#
loop_
_entity.id
_entity.type
_entity.pdbx_description
1 polymer ?
#
loop_
_entity_poly.entity_id
_entity_poly.type
_entity_poly.pdbx_seq_one_letter_code
_entity_poly.pdbx_strand_id
1 'polypeptide(L)'
;MLLSGRLNGCAVKIVDVSLGGVGCAIELESTEDCEPLPESDVTLEIEGRGGDIYRFAVRVTWLDEDKGTFGAAFCALSDTQFRVLERLTLGR
;
A
#
# COMPACT_ATOMS: atom_id res chain seq x y z
N MET A 1 6.50 11.65 -3.04
CA MET A 1 5.71 11.36 -4.26
C MET A 1 4.53 10.55 -3.77
N LEU A 2 3.31 11.08 -3.86
CA LEU A 2 2.12 10.34 -3.44
C LEU A 2 1.82 9.30 -4.52
N LEU A 3 1.87 8.02 -4.17
CA LEU A 3 1.44 6.94 -5.05
C LEU A 3 -0.06 6.72 -4.82
N SER A 4 -0.81 6.67 -5.91
CA SER A 4 -2.23 6.30 -5.86
C SER A 4 -2.33 4.78 -5.95
N GLY A 5 -3.28 4.22 -5.21
CA GLY A 5 -3.48 2.80 -5.21
C GLY A 5 -4.93 2.40 -4.99
N ARG A 6 -5.15 1.10 -4.94
CA ARG A 6 -6.40 0.52 -4.49
C ARG A 6 -6.17 -0.52 -3.42
N LEU A 7 -7.01 -0.51 -2.39
CA LEU A 7 -7.07 -1.53 -1.35
C LEU A 7 -8.37 -2.31 -1.52
N ASN A 8 -8.30 -3.58 -1.92
CA ASN A 8 -9.49 -4.40 -2.21
C ASN A 8 -10.51 -3.70 -3.16
N GLY A 9 -10.02 -2.88 -4.09
CA GLY A 9 -10.84 -2.11 -5.04
C GLY A 9 -11.18 -0.68 -4.61
N CYS A 10 -10.92 -0.30 -3.36
CA CYS A 10 -11.15 1.04 -2.83
C CYS A 10 -9.99 1.98 -3.10
N ALA A 11 -10.24 3.23 -3.48
CA ALA A 11 -9.18 4.21 -3.71
C ALA A 11 -8.44 4.56 -2.42
N VAL A 12 -7.10 4.52 -2.47
CA VAL A 12 -6.24 4.87 -1.35
C VAL A 12 -5.06 5.72 -1.80
N LYS A 13 -4.54 6.52 -0.88
CA LYS A 13 -3.27 7.23 -1.05
C LYS A 13 -2.18 6.53 -0.27
N ILE A 14 -1.08 6.20 -0.93
CA ILE A 14 0.10 5.65 -0.27
C ILE A 14 0.99 6.83 0.10
N VAL A 15 1.08 7.07 1.41
CA VAL A 15 1.74 8.24 2.00
C VAL A 15 3.24 8.02 2.08
N ASP A 16 3.65 6.82 2.48
CA ASP A 16 5.05 6.44 2.61
C ASP A 16 5.25 4.96 2.33
N VAL A 17 6.43 4.61 1.82
CA VAL A 17 6.86 3.22 1.59
C VAL A 17 8.28 3.06 2.10
N SER A 18 8.44 2.19 3.08
CA SER A 18 9.74 1.83 3.66
C SER A 18 10.21 0.50 3.08
N LEU A 19 11.28 0.54 2.28
CA LEU A 19 11.95 -0.65 1.76
C LEU A 19 12.84 -1.33 2.81
N GLY A 20 13.42 -0.54 3.73
CA GLY A 20 14.29 -1.02 4.81
C GLY A 20 13.53 -1.59 6.02
N GLY A 21 12.21 -1.39 6.06
CA GLY A 21 11.28 -1.92 7.06
C GLY A 21 9.97 -2.42 6.45
N VAL A 22 10.07 -2.94 5.21
CA VAL A 22 9.05 -3.62 4.37
C VAL A 22 7.60 -3.31 4.75
N GLY A 23 7.25 -2.04 4.68
CA GLY A 23 5.92 -1.55 5.06
C GLY A 23 5.57 -0.25 4.38
N CYS A 24 4.31 0.12 4.48
CA CYS A 24 3.76 1.34 3.90
C CYS A 24 2.73 1.96 4.82
N ALA A 25 2.63 3.28 4.75
CA ALA A 25 1.56 4.05 5.35
C ALA A 25 0.55 4.40 4.27
N ILE A 26 -0.72 4.09 4.53
CA ILE A 26 -1.82 4.23 3.57
C ILE A 26 -2.92 5.06 4.23
N GLU A 27 -3.44 6.02 3.48
CA GLU A 27 -4.57 6.86 3.84
C GLU A 27 -5.78 6.48 2.99
N LEU A 28 -6.92 6.24 3.63
CA LEU A 28 -8.18 5.94 2.97
C LEU A 28 -8.79 7.23 2.42
N GLU A 29 -9.22 7.24 1.16
CA GLU A 29 -9.96 8.40 0.62
C GLU A 29 -11.42 8.42 1.09
N SER A 30 -11.96 7.27 1.52
CA SER A 30 -13.28 7.11 2.13
C SER A 30 -13.24 5.96 3.12
N THR A 31 -13.75 6.19 4.33
CA THR A 31 -13.75 5.23 5.44
C THR A 31 -14.99 4.34 5.48
N GLU A 32 -16.10 4.75 4.84
CA GLU A 32 -17.41 4.12 5.07
C GLU A 32 -17.55 2.68 4.53
N ASP A 33 -16.73 2.26 3.56
CA ASP A 33 -16.83 0.92 2.92
C ASP A 33 -15.50 0.14 2.86
N CYS A 34 -14.40 0.74 3.33
CA CYS A 34 -13.05 0.31 2.95
C CYS A 34 -12.06 0.24 4.11
N GLU A 35 -12.53 0.39 5.35
CA GLU A 35 -11.69 0.23 6.54
C GLU A 35 -11.18 -1.22 6.65
N PRO A 36 -9.86 -1.42 6.55
CA PRO A 36 -9.31 -2.76 6.64
C PRO A 36 -9.20 -3.16 8.12
N LEU A 37 -9.39 -4.45 8.41
CA LEU A 37 -9.29 -4.94 9.79
C LEU A 37 -7.83 -5.03 10.24
N PRO A 38 -7.52 -4.80 11.53
CA PRO A 38 -6.20 -5.07 12.08
C PRO A 38 -5.78 -6.52 11.81
N GLU A 39 -4.50 -6.72 11.51
CA GLU A 39 -3.91 -8.04 11.26
C GLU A 39 -4.49 -8.81 10.06
N SER A 40 -5.34 -8.18 9.25
CA SER A 40 -5.90 -8.78 8.04
C SER A 40 -4.93 -8.70 6.86
N ASP A 41 -4.97 -9.72 6.02
CA ASP A 41 -4.26 -9.75 4.75
C ASP A 41 -5.15 -9.10 3.67
N VAL A 42 -4.61 -8.08 3.00
CA VAL A 42 -5.32 -7.29 1.99
C VAL A 42 -4.45 -7.14 0.74
N THR A 43 -5.09 -6.91 -0.40
CA THR A 43 -4.37 -6.66 -1.66
C THR A 43 -4.23 -5.16 -1.88
N LEU A 44 -2.98 -4.70 -1.96
CA LEU A 44 -2.62 -3.35 -2.36
C LEU A 44 -2.27 -3.34 -3.85
N GLU A 45 -3.03 -2.60 -4.63
CA GLU A 45 -2.74 -2.28 -6.02
C GLU A 45 -2.06 -0.90 -6.08
N ILE A 46 -0.91 -0.79 -6.73
CA ILE A 46 -0.18 0.47 -6.91
C ILE A 46 -0.12 0.79 -8.41
N GLU A 47 -0.52 2.00 -8.78
CA GLU A 47 -0.44 2.46 -10.17
C GLU A 47 0.95 3.05 -10.45
N GLY A 48 1.63 2.51 -11.47
CA GLY A 48 2.90 3.03 -11.96
C GLY A 48 2.72 4.16 -12.98
N ARG A 49 3.82 4.86 -13.31
CA ARG A 49 3.81 6.02 -14.23
C ARG A 49 3.31 5.71 -15.66
N GLY A 50 3.31 4.45 -16.07
CA GLY A 50 2.82 4.00 -17.37
C GLY A 50 1.34 3.57 -17.38
N GLY A 51 0.64 3.67 -16.25
CA GLY A 51 -0.70 3.11 -16.06
C GLY A 51 -0.71 1.61 -15.72
N ASP A 52 0.47 1.00 -15.59
CA ASP A 52 0.61 -0.38 -15.13
C ASP A 52 0.14 -0.52 -13.68
N ILE A 53 -0.63 -1.55 -13.38
CA ILE A 53 -1.11 -1.86 -12.02
C ILE A 53 -0.28 -3.00 -11.44
N TYR A 54 0.39 -2.73 -10.32
CA TYR A 54 1.19 -3.70 -9.59
C TYR A 54 0.45 -4.15 -8.32
N ARG A 55 0.37 -5.46 -8.11
CA ARG A 55 -0.36 -6.03 -6.97
C ARG A 55 0.60 -6.59 -5.93
N PHE A 56 0.33 -6.23 -4.68
CA PHE A 56 1.09 -6.67 -3.51
C PHE A 56 0.12 -7.20 -2.45
N ALA A 57 0.46 -8.35 -1.88
CA ALA A 57 -0.18 -8.79 -0.65
C ALA A 57 0.44 -8.00 0.51
N VAL A 58 -0.37 -7.37 1.34
CA VAL A 58 0.07 -6.64 2.53
C VAL A 58 -0.77 -7.05 3.73
N ARG A 59 -0.18 -7.01 4.91
CA ARG A 59 -0.86 -7.28 6.18
C ARG A 59 -0.99 -6.00 6.96
N VAL A 60 -2.21 -5.66 7.38
CA VAL A 60 -2.45 -4.49 8.23
C VAL A 60 -1.78 -4.69 9.58
N THR A 61 -0.93 -3.77 10.00
CA THR A 61 -0.19 -3.85 11.26
C THR A 61 -0.78 -2.96 12.35
N TRP A 62 -1.38 -1.83 11.96
CA TRP A 62 -2.00 -0.88 12.88
C TRP A 62 -2.97 0.02 12.11
N LEU A 63 -3.96 0.57 12.81
CA LEU A 63 -4.92 1.55 12.30
C LEU A 63 -4.95 2.77 13.21
N ASP A 64 -5.03 3.95 12.60
CA ASP A 64 -5.29 5.24 13.23
C ASP A 64 -6.67 5.71 12.75
N GLU A 65 -7.71 5.33 13.50
CA GLU A 65 -9.13 5.60 13.20
C GLU A 65 -9.42 7.10 13.13
N ASP A 66 -8.74 7.91 13.95
CA ASP A 66 -8.92 9.37 13.97
C ASP A 66 -8.45 10.05 12.68
N LYS A 67 -7.53 9.41 11.94
CA LYS A 67 -6.92 9.97 10.73
C LYS A 67 -7.22 9.19 9.45
N GLY A 68 -8.00 8.11 9.52
CA GLY A 68 -8.23 7.22 8.37
C GLY A 68 -6.93 6.68 7.76
N THR A 69 -5.87 6.57 8.57
CA THR A 69 -4.53 6.16 8.14
C THR A 69 -4.19 4.82 8.78
N PHE A 70 -3.57 3.91 8.03
CA PHE A 70 -3.13 2.63 8.57
C PHE A 70 -1.75 2.24 8.05
N GLY A 71 -1.07 1.41 8.82
CA GLY A 71 0.18 0.81 8.42
C GLY A 71 -0.04 -0.60 7.90
N ALA A 72 0.65 -0.96 6.83
CA ALA A 72 0.65 -2.32 6.30
C ALA A 72 2.06 -2.79 5.99
N ALA A 73 2.36 -4.06 6.28
CA ALA A 73 3.61 -4.73 5.97
C ALA A 73 3.47 -5.58 4.70
N PHE A 74 4.45 -5.56 3.78
CA PHE A 74 4.35 -6.41 2.58
C PHE A 74 4.59 -7.89 2.92
N CYS A 75 3.71 -8.74 2.43
CA CYS A 75 3.80 -10.18 2.62
C CYS A 75 4.71 -10.79 1.53
N ALA A 76 5.86 -11.33 1.95
CA ALA A 76 6.75 -12.16 1.14
C ALA A 76 6.98 -11.64 -0.31
N LEU A 77 7.62 -10.48 -0.44
CA LEU A 77 7.97 -9.91 -1.74
C LEU A 77 8.97 -10.82 -2.48
N SER A 78 8.64 -11.17 -3.72
CA SER A 78 9.63 -11.73 -4.65
C SER A 78 10.67 -10.66 -5.04
N ASP A 79 11.86 -11.08 -5.49
CA ASP A 79 12.90 -10.18 -5.99
C ASP A 79 12.38 -9.23 -7.09
N THR A 80 11.50 -9.74 -7.96
CA THR A 80 10.85 -8.96 -9.01
C THR A 80 9.93 -7.89 -8.43
N GLN A 81 9.09 -8.25 -7.46
CA GLN A 81 8.20 -7.30 -6.78
C GLN A 81 8.97 -6.26 -5.97
N PHE A 82 10.06 -6.66 -5.32
CA PHE A 82 10.92 -5.73 -4.61
C PHE A 82 11.53 -4.69 -5.56
N ARG A 83 12.06 -5.12 -6.72
CA ARG A 83 12.58 -4.20 -7.74
C ARG A 83 11.50 -3.28 -8.31
N VAL A 84 10.29 -3.79 -8.52
CA VAL A 84 9.15 -2.95 -8.94
C VAL A 84 8.86 -1.89 -7.88
N LEU A 85 8.77 -2.28 -6.61
CA LEU A 85 8.51 -1.36 -5.51
C LEU A 85 9.63 -0.31 -5.37
N GLU A 86 10.89 -0.72 -5.53
CA GLU A 86 12.06 0.17 -5.58
C GLU A 86 11.95 1.20 -6.71
N ARG A 87 11.55 0.77 -7.92
CA ARG A 87 11.32 1.67 -9.06
C ARG A 87 10.17 2.65 -8.80
N LEU A 88 9.07 2.17 -8.23
CA LEU A 88 7.88 2.98 -7.92
C LEU A 88 8.19 4.06 -6.88
N THR A 89 9.05 3.75 -5.90
CA THR A 89 9.38 4.63 -4.77
C THR A 89 10.55 5.57 -5.06
N LEU A 90 11.63 5.07 -5.64
CA LEU A 90 12.85 5.83 -5.89
C LEU A 90 12.86 6.52 -7.27
N GLY A 91 11.93 6.16 -8.16
CA GLY A 91 11.81 6.74 -9.50
C GLY A 91 13.01 6.50 -10.41
N ARG A 92 13.79 5.44 -10.16
CA ARG A 92 14.95 5.00 -10.94
C ARG A 92 14.66 3.72 -11.70
#